data_AF-A0A5J4KVP4-F1
#
_entry.id   AF-A0A5J4KVP4-F1
#
_cell.length_a   1.000
_cell.length_b   1.000
_cell.length_c   1.000
_cell.angle_alpha   90.00
_cell.angle_beta   90.00
_cell.angle_gamma   90.00
#
_symmetry.space_group_name_H-M   'P 1'
#
loop_
_entity.id
_entity.type
_entity.pdbx_description
1 polymer ?
#
loop_
_entity_poly.entity_id
_entity_poly.type
_entity_poly.pdbx_seq_one_letter_code
_entity_poly.pdbx_strand_id
1 'polypeptide(L)'
;MFDPQRSYTVDDYWKMIEAFQDRKYKYIDGYIRMMTGGSLAHAQIEVNLARLFGNALLDSECVTYGPGAILRLSEDHYYCPDLSVSCDPADWTKKLWIHQQW
;
A
#
# COMPACT_ATOMS: atom_id res chain seq x y z
N MET A 1 6.45 2.29 23.61
CA MET A 1 5.18 2.40 24.36
C MET A 1 4.18 3.05 23.41
N PHE A 2 3.11 2.35 23.05
CA PHE A 2 2.04 2.90 22.20
C PHE A 2 1.30 3.96 23.03
N ASP A 3 1.29 5.21 22.56
CA ASP A 3 0.54 6.29 23.19
C ASP A 3 -0.76 6.52 22.38
N PRO A 4 -1.92 6.05 22.86
CA PRO A 4 -3.19 6.17 22.15
C PRO A 4 -3.69 7.61 22.01
N GLN A 5 -3.08 8.60 22.69
CA GLN A 5 -3.46 10.02 22.58
C GLN A 5 -2.61 10.81 21.58
N ARG A 6 -1.53 10.21 21.04
CA ARG A 6 -0.65 10.90 20.10
C ARG A 6 -1.15 10.75 18.67
N SER A 7 -1.67 11.84 18.11
CA SER A 7 -1.90 11.98 16.67
C SER A 7 -0.59 12.34 15.95
N TYR A 8 -0.41 11.79 14.76
CA TYR A 8 0.68 12.06 13.84
C TYR A 8 0.17 12.82 12.63
N THR A 9 1.02 13.62 12.01
CA THR A 9 0.72 14.23 10.71
C THR A 9 1.03 13.27 9.57
N VAL A 10 0.53 13.58 8.36
CA VAL A 10 0.92 12.87 7.13
C VAL A 10 2.43 12.99 6.87
N ASP A 11 3.05 14.12 7.22
CA ASP A 11 4.51 14.29 7.10
C ASP A 11 5.27 13.36 8.05
N ASP A 12 4.76 13.14 9.26
CA ASP A 12 5.35 12.16 10.18
C ASP A 12 5.23 10.73 9.64
N TYR A 13 4.13 10.43 8.94
CA TYR A 13 3.96 9.16 8.23
C TYR A 13 5.02 8.98 7.14
N TRP A 14 5.27 9.99 6.30
CA TRP A 14 6.30 9.91 5.26
C TRP A 14 7.70 9.74 5.83
N LYS A 15 8.05 10.50 6.88
CA LYS A 15 9.31 10.34 7.60
C LYS A 15 9.48 8.93 8.16
N MET A 16 8.40 8.31 8.64
CA MET A 16 8.42 6.93 9.14
C MET A 16 8.70 5.92 8.01
N ILE A 17 8.06 6.09 6.85
CA ILE A 17 8.27 5.24 5.66
C ILE A 17 9.72 5.36 5.17
N GLU A 18 10.28 6.57 5.13
CA GLU A 18 11.67 6.80 4.71
C GLU A 18 12.69 6.22 5.69
N ALA A 19 12.43 6.31 7.00
CA ALA A 19 13.34 5.83 8.03
C ALA A 19 13.35 4.29 8.16
N PHE A 20 12.26 3.61 7.83
CA PHE A 20 12.07 2.17 8.05
C PHE A 20 11.54 1.46 6.80
N GLN A 21 12.36 1.43 5.74
CA GLN A 21 11.99 0.90 4.42
C GLN A 21 11.67 -0.62 4.43
N ASP A 22 12.10 -1.35 5.45
CA ASP A 22 11.82 -2.77 5.67
C ASP A 22 10.45 -3.03 6.31
N ARG A 23 9.73 -1.97 6.71
CA ARG A 23 8.46 -2.04 7.43
C ARG A 23 7.34 -1.36 6.67
N LYS A 24 6.14 -1.89 6.84
CA LYS A 24 4.92 -1.32 6.24
C LYS A 24 4.06 -0.68 7.30
N TYR A 25 3.53 0.49 6.98
CA TYR A 25 2.70 1.27 7.88
C TYR A 25 1.46 1.77 7.14
N LYS A 26 0.31 1.69 7.81
CA LYS A 26 -0.92 2.39 7.39
C LYS A 26 -1.10 3.66 8.20
N TYR A 27 -1.71 4.67 7.58
CA TYR A 27 -2.08 5.93 8.21
C TYR A 27 -3.58 6.14 8.07
N ILE A 28 -4.28 6.29 9.19
CA ILE A 28 -5.73 6.48 9.24
C ILE A 28 -6.00 7.50 10.33
N ASP A 29 -6.59 8.65 9.99
CA ASP A 29 -7.04 9.68 10.94
C ASP A 29 -5.98 10.11 11.97
N GLY A 30 -4.74 10.33 11.52
CA GLY A 30 -3.63 10.70 12.39
C GLY A 30 -2.97 9.54 13.13
N TYR A 31 -3.35 8.30 12.87
CA TYR A 31 -2.75 7.12 13.51
C TYR A 31 -1.87 6.35 12.53
N ILE A 32 -0.58 6.23 12.85
CA ILE A 32 0.36 5.35 12.14
C ILE A 32 0.33 3.97 12.80
N ARG A 33 0.02 2.92 12.03
CA ARG A 33 0.05 1.53 12.50
C ARG A 33 0.97 0.69 11.64
N MET A 34 1.95 0.07 12.28
CA MET A 34 2.80 -0.92 11.63
C MET A 34 1.97 -2.16 11.29
N MET A 35 2.16 -2.70 10.09
CA MET A 35 1.62 -3.99 9.71
C MET A 35 2.49 -5.11 10.27
N THR A 36 1.85 -6.22 10.62
CA THR A 36 2.57 -7.46 10.94
C THR A 36 3.21 -8.04 9.68
N GLY A 37 4.35 -8.70 9.83
CA GLY A 37 4.95 -9.46 8.72
C GLY A 37 4.04 -10.60 8.23
N GLY A 38 4.28 -11.05 7.00
CA GLY A 38 3.60 -12.21 6.41
C GLY A 38 4.24 -13.54 6.80
N SER A 39 3.45 -14.61 6.77
CA SER A 39 3.95 -16.00 6.79
C SER A 39 4.31 -16.48 5.39
N LEU A 40 4.99 -17.63 5.25
CA LEU A 40 5.22 -18.23 3.93
C LEU A 40 3.91 -18.56 3.20
N ALA A 41 2.86 -18.94 3.94
CA ALA A 41 1.54 -19.18 3.36
C ALA A 41 0.90 -17.89 2.82
N HIS A 42 1.04 -16.79 3.54
CA HIS A 42 0.61 -15.46 3.08
C HIS A 42 1.34 -15.05 1.79
N ALA A 43 2.67 -15.18 1.76
CA ALA A 43 3.47 -14.89 0.57
C ALA A 43 3.07 -15.76 -0.64
N GLN A 44 2.78 -17.05 -0.42
CA GLN A 44 2.36 -17.95 -1.49
C GLN A 44 0.99 -17.57 -2.08
N ILE A 45 0.05 -17.11 -1.24
CA ILE A 45 -1.27 -16.63 -1.68
C ILE A 45 -1.09 -15.35 -2.51
N GLU A 46 -0.28 -14.40 -2.03
CA GLU A 46 -0.02 -13.14 -2.71
C GLU A 46 0.54 -13.36 -4.13
N VAL A 47 1.56 -14.21 -4.28
CA VAL A 47 2.15 -14.56 -5.58
C VAL A 47 1.13 -15.21 -6.53
N ASN A 48 0.28 -16.09 -6.00
CA ASN A 48 -0.77 -16.74 -6.81
C ASN A 48 -1.79 -15.73 -7.31
N LEU A 49 -2.24 -14.81 -6.44
CA LEU A 49 -3.17 -13.75 -6.84
C LEU A 49 -2.52 -12.80 -7.85
N ALA A 50 -1.29 -12.35 -7.60
CA ALA A 50 -0.55 -11.47 -8.53
C ALA A 50 -0.46 -12.07 -9.93
N ARG A 51 -0.16 -13.36 -10.04
CA ARG A 51 -0.12 -14.07 -11.32
C ARG A 51 -1.49 -14.14 -11.99
N LEU A 52 -2.55 -14.45 -11.25
CA LEU A 52 -3.91 -14.55 -11.80
C LEU A 52 -4.40 -13.20 -12.33
N PHE A 53 -4.28 -12.13 -11.53
CA PHE A 53 -4.67 -10.79 -11.94
C PHE A 53 -3.79 -10.25 -13.07
N GLY A 54 -2.46 -10.39 -12.96
CA GLY A 54 -1.55 -9.94 -14.01
C GLY A 54 -1.83 -10.60 -15.37
N ASN A 55 -2.11 -11.90 -15.39
CA ASN A 55 -2.46 -12.59 -16.63
C ASN A 55 -3.83 -12.16 -17.18
N ALA A 56 -4.82 -11.96 -16.30
CA ALA A 56 -6.16 -11.56 -16.71
C ALA A 56 -6.23 -10.12 -17.25
N LEU A 57 -5.27 -9.27 -16.88
CA LEU A 57 -5.25 -7.84 -17.19
C LEU A 57 -4.23 -7.44 -18.26
N LEU A 58 -3.55 -8.42 -18.89
CA LEU A 58 -2.43 -8.18 -19.82
C LEU A 58 -2.78 -7.23 -20.99
N ASP A 59 -4.00 -7.36 -21.52
CA ASP A 59 -4.49 -6.56 -22.65
C ASP A 59 -5.37 -5.38 -22.22
N SER A 60 -5.28 -4.97 -20.95
CA SER A 60 -6.05 -3.85 -20.38
C SER A 60 -5.16 -2.69 -19.94
N GLU A 61 -5.76 -1.56 -19.59
CA GLU A 61 -5.05 -0.42 -18.97
C GLU A 61 -4.76 -0.64 -17.47
N CYS A 62 -5.20 -1.78 -16.91
CA CYS A 62 -5.07 -2.10 -15.51
C CYS A 62 -3.75 -2.80 -15.18
N VAL A 63 -3.08 -2.32 -14.14
CA VAL A 63 -1.82 -2.86 -13.63
C VAL A 63 -2.01 -3.40 -12.22
N THR A 64 -1.51 -4.62 -12.00
CA THR A 64 -1.45 -5.24 -10.67
C THR A 64 -0.19 -4.81 -9.94
N TYR A 65 -0.34 -4.28 -8.73
CA TYR A 65 0.74 -3.88 -7.84
C TYR A 65 0.81 -4.83 -6.65
N GLY A 66 2.03 -5.26 -6.33
CA GLY A 66 2.31 -6.04 -5.13
C GLY A 66 2.30 -5.18 -3.86
N PRO A 67 2.68 -5.76 -2.72
CA PRO A 67 2.39 -5.21 -1.41
C PRO A 67 3.35 -4.07 -1.02
N GLY A 68 4.24 -3.66 -1.92
CA GLY A 68 5.09 -2.48 -1.79
C GLY A 68 4.39 -1.17 -2.19
N ALA A 69 3.25 -1.25 -2.89
CA ALA A 69 2.48 -0.07 -3.25
C ALA A 69 1.68 0.46 -2.06
N ILE A 70 1.75 1.77 -1.84
CA ILE A 70 0.89 2.48 -0.89
C ILE A 70 -0.36 2.94 -1.62
N LEU A 71 -1.53 2.59 -1.11
CA LEU A 71 -2.81 3.06 -1.62
C LEU A 71 -3.23 4.33 -0.88
N ARG A 72 -3.38 5.44 -1.60
CA ARG A 72 -3.94 6.69 -1.06
C ARG A 72 -5.42 6.80 -1.41
N LEU A 73 -6.28 6.63 -0.40
CA LEU A 73 -7.74 6.76 -0.53
C LEU A 73 -8.23 8.20 -0.28
N SER A 74 -7.54 8.95 0.56
CA SER A 74 -7.81 10.37 0.83
C SER A 74 -6.54 11.09 1.30
N GLU A 75 -6.65 12.34 1.74
CA GLU A 75 -5.50 13.04 2.34
C GLU A 75 -5.04 12.42 3.65
N ASP A 76 -5.95 11.75 4.38
CA ASP A 76 -5.66 11.18 5.71
C ASP A 76 -5.78 9.64 5.77
N HIS A 77 -5.84 8.98 4.61
CA HIS A 77 -6.02 7.53 4.55
C HIS A 77 -5.05 6.87 3.56
N TYR A 78 -4.08 6.16 4.13
CA TYR A 78 -3.05 5.40 3.42
C TYR A 78 -3.00 3.95 3.89
N TYR A 79 -3.05 3.02 2.94
CA TYR A 79 -3.05 1.58 3.19
C TYR A 79 -1.91 0.91 2.43
N CYS A 80 -1.38 -0.20 2.95
CA CYS A 80 -0.47 -1.08 2.22
C CYS A 80 -1.15 -2.46 2.05
N PRO A 81 -2.03 -2.63 1.06
CA PRO A 81 -2.67 -3.91 0.81
C PRO A 81 -1.67 -4.96 0.32
N ASP A 82 -2.04 -6.24 0.40
CA ASP A 82 -1.20 -7.33 -0.11
C ASP A 82 -1.15 -7.34 -1.65
N LEU A 83 -2.20 -6.84 -2.29
CA LEU A 83 -2.31 -6.70 -3.73
C LEU A 83 -3.27 -5.56 -4.07
N SER A 84 -2.98 -4.82 -5.13
CA SER A 84 -3.86 -3.79 -5.67
C SER A 84 -3.89 -3.81 -7.18
N VAL A 85 -4.96 -3.28 -7.75
CA VAL A 85 -5.08 -3.05 -9.19
C VAL A 85 -5.41 -1.58 -9.40
N SER A 86 -4.72 -0.90 -10.30
CA SER A 86 -5.12 0.43 -10.79
C SER A 86 -5.21 0.41 -12.30
N CYS A 87 -6.30 0.97 -12.82
CA CYS A 87 -6.53 1.16 -14.25
C CYS A 87 -6.27 2.60 -14.70
N ASP A 88 -5.75 3.45 -13.81
CA ASP A 88 -5.37 4.82 -14.15
C ASP A 88 -3.91 4.86 -14.64
N PRO A 89 -3.66 5.24 -15.91
CA PRO A 89 -2.30 5.37 -16.43
C PRO A 89 -1.43 6.39 -15.67
N ALA A 90 -2.04 7.33 -14.95
CA ALA A 90 -1.31 8.30 -14.12
C ALA A 90 -0.53 7.63 -12.97
N ASP A 91 -0.93 6.43 -12.56
CA ASP A 91 -0.27 5.67 -11.50
C ASP A 91 1.02 4.98 -11.97
N TRP A 92 1.20 4.74 -13.27
CA TRP A 92 2.35 4.00 -13.80
C TRP A 92 3.71 4.68 -13.56
N THR A 93 3.69 6.00 -13.39
CA THR A 93 4.89 6.81 -13.16
C THR A 93 5.10 7.20 -11.71
N LYS A 94 4.19 6.79 -10.81
CA LYS A 94 4.29 7.11 -9.38
C LYS A 94 5.36 6.25 -8.74
N LYS A 95 6.11 6.87 -7.83
CA LYS A 95 7.25 6.20 -7.18
C LYS A 95 6.84 5.25 -6.06
N LEU A 96 5.79 5.61 -5.31
CA LEU A 96 5.50 5.00 -4.00
C LEU A 96 4.02 4.70 -3.77
N TRP A 97 3.11 5.49 -4.35
CA TRP A 97 1.69 5.32 -4.13
C TRP A 97 0.88 5.32 -5.40
N ILE A 98 -0.26 4.64 -5.35
CA ILE A 98 -1.32 4.71 -6.36
C ILE A 98 -2.51 5.47 -5.77
N HIS A 99 -3.22 6.20 -6.62
CA HIS A 99 -4.44 6.87 -6.23
C HIS A 99 -5.65 6.06 -6.68
N GLN A 100 -6.63 5.89 -5.81
CA GLN A 100 -7.92 5.36 -6.24
C GLN A 100 -9.02 6.39 -6.05
N GLN A 101 -9.59 6.77 -7.19
CA GLN A 101 -10.85 7.48 -7.29
C GLN A 101 -11.92 6.43 -7.57
N TRP A 102 -12.95 6.41 -6.74
CA TRP A 102 -14.14 5.58 -6.95
C TRP A 102 -15.13 6.34 -7.82
#